data_AF-A0A5W3B159-F1
#
_entry.id   AF-A0A5W3B159-F1
#
_cell.length_a   1.000
_cell.length_b   1.000
_cell.length_c   1.000
_cell.angle_alpha   90.00
_cell.angle_beta   90.00
_cell.angle_gamma   90.00
#
_symmetry.space_group_name_H-M   'P 1'
#
loop_
_entity.id
_entity.type
_entity.pdbx_description
1 polymer ?
#
loop_
_entity_poly.entity_id
_entity_poly.type
_entity_poly.pdbx_seq_one_letter_code
_entity_poly.pdbx_strand_id
1 'polypeptide(L)'
;MSKSSWLLLLGLCASGSALAASSESAFLAQHGLAGKTVEQIVDTIDQTPQSRPLPYSASITSTELKLSDGEQIYTLPLGDKFYLSFAPYEWRTHPCFNHSLSGCQGEMPNKPFTVKVTDSKGAVIVQKEMQ
;
A
#
# COMPACT_ATOMS: atom_id res chain seq x y z
N MET A 1 -16.07 -40.20 50.93
CA MET A 1 -15.05 -39.14 51.09
C MET A 1 -14.66 -38.65 49.71
N SER A 2 -15.31 -37.57 49.26
CA SER A 2 -15.13 -36.98 47.92
C SER A 2 -13.93 -36.04 47.94
N LYS A 3 -12.97 -36.22 47.02
CA LYS A 3 -11.93 -35.22 46.74
C LYS A 3 -12.13 -34.75 45.30
N SER A 4 -12.73 -33.57 45.18
CA SER A 4 -12.93 -32.86 43.94
C SER A 4 -11.59 -32.31 43.43
N SER A 5 -11.09 -32.82 42.31
CA SER A 5 -9.98 -32.19 41.59
C SER A 5 -10.51 -31.00 40.79
N TRP A 6 -10.09 -29.79 41.17
CA TRP A 6 -10.29 -28.57 40.40
C TRP A 6 -9.38 -28.59 39.17
N LEU A 7 -9.99 -28.63 37.98
CA LEU A 7 -9.35 -28.33 36.71
C LEU A 7 -9.30 -26.80 36.53
N LEU A 8 -8.10 -26.22 36.59
CA LEU A 8 -7.82 -24.87 36.10
C LEU A 8 -7.26 -24.98 34.67
N LEU A 9 -8.13 -24.84 33.68
CA LEU A 9 -7.73 -24.55 32.30
C LEU A 9 -7.58 -23.03 32.16
N LEU A 10 -6.35 -22.53 32.24
CA LEU A 10 -6.01 -21.20 31.74
C LEU A 10 -5.99 -21.27 30.20
N GLY A 11 -7.06 -20.77 29.57
CA GLY A 11 -7.09 -20.56 28.12
C GLY A 11 -6.28 -19.31 27.75
N LEU A 12 -5.09 -19.50 27.18
CA LEU A 12 -4.28 -18.42 26.62
C LEU A 12 -4.68 -18.19 25.14
N CYS A 13 -5.74 -17.41 24.93
CA CYS A 13 -6.15 -16.96 23.60
C CYS A 13 -5.44 -15.63 23.24
N ALA A 14 -4.18 -15.68 22.83
CA ALA A 14 -3.45 -14.47 22.39
C ALA A 14 -2.67 -14.63 21.07
N SER A 15 -2.83 -15.75 20.35
CA SER A 15 -1.89 -16.16 19.31
C SER A 15 -2.13 -15.55 17.92
N GLY A 16 -3.31 -14.97 17.64
CA GLY A 16 -3.67 -14.52 16.29
C GLY A 16 -2.96 -13.23 15.85
N SER A 17 -3.02 -12.19 16.68
CA SER A 17 -2.46 -10.87 16.33
C SER A 17 -0.93 -10.88 16.26
N ALA A 18 -0.27 -11.68 17.10
CA ALA A 18 1.18 -11.81 17.09
C ALA A 18 1.69 -12.55 15.84
N LEU A 19 0.95 -13.54 15.33
CA LEU A 19 1.28 -14.23 14.07
C LEU A 19 1.06 -13.35 12.83
N ALA A 20 0.01 -12.52 12.82
CA ALA A 20 -0.26 -11.60 11.71
C ALA A 20 0.79 -10.49 11.60
N ALA A 21 1.21 -9.93 12.75
CA ALA A 21 2.27 -8.93 12.77
C ALA A 21 3.64 -9.50 12.35
N SER A 22 3.90 -10.78 12.64
CA SER A 22 5.15 -11.43 12.21
C SER A 22 5.16 -11.76 10.72
N SER A 23 4.02 -12.17 10.13
CA SER A 23 3.93 -12.39 8.68
C SER A 23 3.99 -11.09 7.87
N GLU A 24 3.35 -10.01 8.32
CA GLU A 24 3.50 -8.69 7.72
C GLU A 24 4.96 -8.22 7.73
N SER A 25 5.62 -8.32 8.88
CA SER A 25 7.03 -7.91 9.02
C SER A 25 7.95 -8.70 8.09
N ALA A 26 7.69 -10.02 7.93
CA ALA A 26 8.42 -10.87 7.01
C ALA A 26 8.18 -10.48 5.55
N PHE A 27 6.94 -10.20 5.16
CA PHE A 27 6.59 -9.71 3.82
C PHE A 27 7.34 -8.41 3.50
N LEU A 28 7.31 -7.44 4.42
CA LEU A 28 8.01 -6.17 4.23
C LEU A 28 9.53 -6.37 4.10
N ALA A 29 10.13 -7.25 4.90
CA ALA A 29 11.55 -7.54 4.80
C ALA A 29 11.92 -8.21 3.46
N GLN A 30 11.14 -9.21 3.03
CA GLN A 30 11.35 -9.94 1.78
C GLN A 30 11.29 -9.04 0.55
N HIS A 31 10.43 -8.03 0.55
CA HIS A 31 10.25 -7.09 -0.55
C HIS A 31 11.06 -5.80 -0.41
N GLY A 32 11.99 -5.72 0.55
CA GLY A 32 12.86 -4.55 0.74
C GLY A 32 12.13 -3.30 1.23
N LEU A 33 10.99 -3.49 1.91
CA LEU A 33 10.11 -2.44 2.42
C LEU A 33 10.29 -2.21 3.94
N ALA A 34 10.93 -3.14 4.65
CA ALA A 34 11.15 -3.02 6.09
C ALA A 34 11.90 -1.74 6.47
N GLY A 35 11.45 -1.08 7.54
CA GLY A 35 12.04 0.16 8.07
C GLY A 35 11.70 1.43 7.28
N LYS A 36 10.95 1.33 6.17
CA LYS A 36 10.44 2.49 5.45
C LYS A 36 9.17 3.03 6.12
N THR A 37 8.98 4.34 6.03
CA THR A 37 7.67 4.95 6.28
C THR A 37 6.65 4.50 5.22
N VAL A 38 5.34 4.60 5.52
CA VAL A 38 4.31 4.22 4.54
C VAL A 38 4.41 5.03 3.23
N GLU A 39 4.76 6.31 3.31
CA GLU A 39 5.00 7.15 2.12
C GLU A 39 6.17 6.58 1.28
N GLN A 40 7.29 6.24 1.92
CA GLN A 40 8.43 5.63 1.24
C GLN A 40 8.11 4.24 0.67
N ILE A 41 7.24 3.45 1.31
CA ILE A 41 6.77 2.17 0.78
C ILE A 41 5.98 2.41 -0.50
N VAL A 42 4.99 3.31 -0.46
CA VAL A 42 4.17 3.68 -1.62
C VAL A 42 5.06 4.16 -2.78
N ASP A 43 5.95 5.11 -2.54
CA ASP A 43 6.86 5.63 -3.57
C ASP A 43 7.77 4.54 -4.14
N THR A 44 8.33 3.67 -3.28
CA THR A 44 9.19 2.56 -3.72
C THR A 44 8.44 1.62 -4.66
N ILE A 45 7.17 1.32 -4.36
CA ILE A 45 6.36 0.41 -5.18
C ILE A 45 5.89 1.09 -6.46
N ASP A 46 5.38 2.33 -6.40
CA ASP A 46 4.81 3.00 -7.58
C ASP A 46 5.91 3.34 -8.60
N GLN A 47 7.08 3.77 -8.13
CA GLN A 47 8.20 4.24 -8.98
C GLN A 47 9.17 3.11 -9.39
N THR A 48 8.88 1.85 -9.04
CA THR A 48 9.75 0.73 -9.46
C THR A 48 9.79 0.62 -10.99
N PRO A 49 10.97 0.47 -11.61
CA PRO A 49 11.11 0.36 -13.07
C PRO A 49 10.69 -1.01 -13.62
N GLN A 50 10.31 -1.94 -12.75
CA GLN A 50 9.85 -3.26 -13.17
C GLN A 50 8.53 -3.15 -13.93
N SER A 51 8.43 -3.88 -15.04
CA SER A 51 7.17 -4.03 -15.76
C SER A 51 6.11 -4.63 -14.85
N ARG A 52 4.87 -4.14 -14.97
CA ARG A 52 3.74 -4.76 -14.29
C ARG A 52 3.32 -6.07 -15.00
N PRO A 53 2.82 -7.08 -14.28
CA PRO A 53 2.58 -7.11 -12.84
C PRO A 53 3.86 -7.34 -12.00
N LEU A 54 3.89 -6.77 -10.80
CA LEU A 54 4.89 -7.10 -9.77
C LEU A 54 4.63 -8.51 -9.16
N PRO A 55 5.62 -9.13 -8.49
CA PRO A 55 5.46 -10.46 -7.89
C PRO A 55 4.53 -10.51 -6.66
N TYR A 56 3.94 -9.38 -6.26
CA TYR A 56 2.94 -9.24 -5.21
C TYR A 56 1.92 -8.18 -5.64
N SER A 57 0.74 -8.21 -5.04
CA SER A 57 -0.26 -7.17 -5.27
C SER A 57 -0.09 -6.00 -4.31
N ALA A 58 -0.27 -4.79 -4.83
CA ALA A 58 -0.27 -3.54 -4.09
C ALA A 58 -1.35 -2.62 -4.65
N SER A 59 -2.23 -2.15 -3.78
CA SER A 59 -3.26 -1.15 -4.11
C SER A 59 -3.39 -0.12 -2.99
N ILE A 60 -3.80 1.10 -3.33
CA ILE A 60 -3.94 2.19 -2.37
C ILE A 60 -5.33 2.79 -2.43
N THR A 61 -5.89 3.04 -1.25
CA THR A 61 -7.17 3.72 -1.04
C THR A 61 -6.92 5.13 -0.50
N SER A 62 -7.99 5.83 -0.12
CA SER A 62 -7.87 7.12 0.57
C SER A 62 -7.19 7.04 1.95
N THR A 63 -7.13 5.86 2.57
CA THR A 63 -6.66 5.71 3.97
C THR A 63 -5.69 4.55 4.18
N GLU A 64 -5.51 3.65 3.20
CA GLU A 64 -4.79 2.41 3.39
C GLU A 64 -3.96 2.03 2.16
N LEU A 65 -2.74 1.54 2.39
CA LEU A 65 -1.99 0.71 1.45
C LEU A 65 -2.29 -0.76 1.74
N LYS A 66 -2.72 -1.50 0.72
CA LYS A 66 -3.01 -2.93 0.80
C LYS A 66 -1.97 -3.72 0.01
N LEU A 67 -1.32 -4.66 0.68
CA LEU A 67 -0.28 -5.53 0.13
C LEU A 67 -0.75 -6.98 0.24
N SER A 68 -0.45 -7.82 -0.74
CA SER A 68 -0.76 -9.25 -0.64
C SER A 68 0.18 -10.11 -1.49
N ASP A 69 0.58 -11.23 -0.92
CA ASP A 69 1.34 -12.32 -1.56
C ASP A 69 0.44 -13.34 -2.30
N GLY A 70 -0.87 -13.12 -2.32
CA GLY A 70 -1.87 -14.01 -2.90
C GLY A 70 -2.61 -14.88 -1.88
N GLU A 71 -2.08 -15.04 -0.66
CA GLU A 71 -2.73 -15.79 0.42
C GLU A 71 -3.23 -14.86 1.54
N GLN A 72 -2.41 -13.88 1.93
CA GLN A 72 -2.69 -12.94 3.00
C GLN A 72 -2.77 -11.51 2.48
N ILE A 73 -3.57 -10.67 3.14
CA ILE A 73 -3.66 -9.24 2.87
C ILE A 73 -3.16 -8.49 4.10
N TYR A 74 -2.13 -7.67 3.90
CA TYR A 74 -1.59 -6.74 4.88
C TYR A 74 -2.10 -5.33 4.58
N THR A 75 -2.55 -4.63 5.62
CA THR A 75 -3.15 -3.29 5.48
C THR A 75 -2.38 -2.30 6.33
N LEU A 76 -1.71 -1.36 5.67
CA LEU A 76 -0.94 -0.30 6.31
C LEU A 76 -1.73 1.01 6.26
N PRO A 77 -2.07 1.63 7.40
CA PRO A 77 -2.74 2.93 7.39
C PRO A 77 -1.81 4.00 6.79
N LEU A 78 -2.40 4.87 5.97
CA LEU A 78 -1.71 6.07 5.50
C LEU A 78 -1.59 7.10 6.63
N GLY A 79 -0.65 8.04 6.46
CA GLY A 79 -0.49 9.18 7.35
C GLY A 79 -1.46 10.33 7.01
N ASP A 80 -1.04 11.55 7.32
CA ASP A 80 -1.88 12.75 7.14
C ASP A 80 -2.06 13.17 5.67
N LYS A 81 -1.32 12.56 4.74
CA LYS A 81 -1.34 12.90 3.31
C LYS A 81 -2.20 11.92 2.52
N PHE A 82 -2.99 12.46 1.60
CA PHE A 82 -3.67 11.68 0.57
C PHE A 82 -2.72 11.42 -0.60
N TYR A 83 -2.62 10.16 -1.04
CA TYR A 83 -1.82 9.79 -2.21
C TYR A 83 -2.69 9.77 -3.47
N LEU A 84 -2.47 10.73 -4.37
CA LEU A 84 -3.11 10.79 -5.69
C LEU A 84 -2.10 10.37 -6.76
N SER A 85 -2.30 9.19 -7.35
CA SER A 85 -1.60 8.75 -8.56
C SER A 85 -2.48 8.98 -9.79
N PHE A 86 -1.90 9.50 -10.86
CA PHE A 86 -2.61 9.82 -12.10
C PHE A 86 -1.74 9.51 -13.33
N ALA A 87 -2.38 9.06 -14.41
CA ALA A 87 -1.73 8.67 -15.65
C ALA A 87 -2.32 9.45 -16.83
N PRO A 88 -1.66 10.53 -17.29
CA PRO A 88 -2.03 11.22 -18.53
C PRO A 88 -1.97 10.28 -19.74
N TYR A 89 -2.78 10.57 -20.76
CA TYR A 89 -2.89 9.78 -21.99
C TYR A 89 -3.26 10.66 -23.19
N GLU A 90 -2.98 10.16 -24.39
CA GLU A 90 -3.30 10.78 -25.68
C GLU A 90 -4.35 10.00 -26.47
N TRP A 91 -4.29 8.65 -26.49
CA TRP A 91 -5.19 7.84 -27.32
C TRP A 91 -6.28 7.14 -26.50
N ARG A 92 -5.90 6.39 -25.47
CA ARG A 92 -6.85 5.62 -24.67
C ARG A 92 -6.49 5.59 -23.19
N THR A 93 -7.52 5.38 -22.39
CA THR A 93 -7.40 5.23 -20.93
C THR A 93 -8.26 4.07 -20.46
N HIS A 94 -8.18 3.76 -19.17
CA HIS A 94 -9.02 2.78 -18.51
C HIS A 94 -9.60 3.35 -17.20
N PRO A 95 -10.76 2.88 -16.74
CA PRO A 95 -11.31 3.31 -15.46
C PRO A 95 -10.38 2.90 -14.30
N CYS A 96 -10.27 3.75 -13.29
CA CYS A 96 -9.52 3.47 -12.07
C CYS A 96 -10.22 4.15 -10.88
N PHE A 97 -10.42 3.42 -9.79
CA PHE A 97 -10.99 3.97 -8.55
C PHE A 97 -9.92 4.02 -7.46
N ASN A 98 -9.46 2.86 -7.00
CA ASN A 98 -8.26 2.72 -6.17
C ASN A 98 -7.09 2.34 -7.09
N HIS A 99 -5.97 3.04 -6.97
CA HIS A 99 -4.81 2.80 -7.82
C HIS A 99 -4.16 1.45 -7.50
N SER A 100 -3.81 0.71 -8.55
CA SER A 100 -3.00 -0.51 -8.44
C SER A 100 -1.55 -0.18 -8.73
N LEU A 101 -0.74 -0.08 -7.67
CA LEU A 101 0.69 0.20 -7.80
C LEU A 101 1.44 -0.97 -8.46
N SER A 102 0.90 -2.19 -8.34
CA SER A 102 1.55 -3.42 -8.81
C SER A 102 1.06 -3.94 -10.15
N GLY A 103 -0.09 -3.49 -10.65
CA GLY A 103 -0.78 -4.13 -11.78
C GLY A 103 -1.18 -3.20 -12.93
N CYS A 104 -1.15 -1.88 -12.72
CA CYS A 104 -1.58 -0.90 -13.71
C CYS A 104 -0.41 -0.36 -14.54
N GLN A 105 -0.61 -0.16 -15.84
CA GLN A 105 0.35 0.50 -16.73
C GLN A 105 -0.34 1.64 -17.50
N GLY A 106 0.12 2.87 -17.28
CA GLY A 106 -0.33 4.04 -18.04
C GLY A 106 0.26 4.08 -19.46
N GLU A 107 -0.36 4.88 -20.33
CA GLU A 107 0.00 5.00 -21.75
C GLU A 107 1.34 5.73 -21.97
N MET A 108 1.70 6.66 -21.09
CA MET A 108 2.82 7.60 -21.28
C MET A 108 3.95 7.44 -20.23
N PRO A 109 4.65 6.29 -20.17
CA PRO A 109 5.74 6.11 -19.22
C PRO A 109 6.95 7.02 -19.55
N ASN A 110 7.65 7.49 -18.51
CA ASN A 110 8.89 8.27 -18.61
C ASN A 110 8.76 9.56 -19.47
N LYS A 111 7.63 10.25 -19.36
CA LYS A 111 7.39 11.54 -20.04
C LYS A 111 7.44 12.68 -19.03
N PRO A 112 8.06 13.82 -19.37
CA PRO A 112 8.01 15.00 -18.52
C PRO A 112 6.63 15.65 -18.60
N PHE A 113 6.11 16.07 -17.45
CA PHE A 113 4.85 16.81 -17.33
C PHE A 113 4.99 18.00 -16.38
N THR A 114 4.47 19.16 -16.78
CA THR A 114 4.20 20.26 -15.85
C THR A 114 2.93 19.94 -15.05
N VAL A 115 3.08 19.72 -13.74
CA VAL A 115 1.95 19.39 -12.85
C VAL A 115 1.61 20.57 -11.96
N LYS A 116 0.33 20.99 -12.01
CA LYS A 116 -0.25 22.00 -11.12
C LYS A 116 -1.46 21.44 -10.36
N VAL A 117 -1.44 21.57 -9.03
CA VAL A 117 -2.59 21.26 -8.16
C VAL A 117 -2.96 22.52 -7.38
N THR A 118 -4.22 22.92 -7.44
CA THR A 118 -4.78 24.06 -6.69
C THR A 118 -5.98 23.64 -5.87
N ASP A 119 -6.14 24.20 -4.67
CA ASP A 119 -7.34 23.98 -3.86
C ASP A 119 -8.53 24.85 -4.33
N SER A 120 -9.69 24.66 -3.71
CA SER A 120 -10.92 25.41 -4.05
C SER A 120 -10.88 26.90 -3.68
N LYS A 121 -9.89 27.33 -2.90
CA LYS A 121 -9.66 28.74 -2.53
C LYS A 121 -8.60 29.40 -3.43
N GLY A 122 -8.00 28.64 -4.35
CA GLY A 122 -6.98 29.10 -5.29
C GLY A 122 -5.54 28.98 -4.77
N ALA A 123 -5.30 28.34 -3.62
CA ALA A 123 -3.94 28.10 -3.14
C ALA A 123 -3.25 27.03 -4.01
N VAL A 124 -2.01 27.30 -4.41
CA VAL A 124 -1.19 26.35 -5.18
C VAL A 124 -0.55 25.35 -4.23
N ILE A 125 -0.87 24.06 -4.39
CA ILE A 125 -0.38 22.94 -3.57
C ILE A 125 0.83 22.28 -4.23
N VAL A 126 0.79 22.13 -5.56
CA VAL A 126 1.90 21.60 -6.38
C VAL A 126 2.01 22.47 -7.63
N GLN A 127 3.24 22.83 -8.02
CA GLN A 127 3.56 23.47 -9.31
C GLN A 127 5.02 23.15 -9.65
N LYS A 128 5.25 22.08 -10.43
CA LYS A 128 6.60 21.67 -10.84
C LYS A 128 6.58 20.75 -12.06
N GLU A 129 7.73 20.62 -12.71
CA GLU A 129 7.98 19.53 -13.64
C GLU A 129 8.11 18.21 -12.87
N MET A 130 7.49 17.15 -13.39
CA MET A 130 7.52 15.79 -12.84
C MET A 130 7.78 14.79 -13.97
N GLN A 131 8.44 13.68 -13.63
CA GLN A 131 8.65 12.53 -14.51
C GLN A 131 8.38 11.26 -13.71
#